data_AF-A0A7S1UZI9-F1
#
_entry.id   AF-A0A7S1UZI9-F1
#
_cell.length_a   1.000
_cell.length_b   1.000
_cell.length_c   1.000
_cell.angle_alpha   90.00
_cell.angle_beta   90.00
_cell.angle_gamma   90.00
#
_symmetry.space_group_name_H-M   'P 1'
#
loop_
_entity.id
_entity.type
_entity.pdbx_description
1 polymer ?
#
loop_
_entity_poly.entity_id
_entity_poly.type
_entity_poly.pdbx_seq_one_letter_code
_entity_poly.pdbx_strand_id
1 'polypeptide(L)'
;NKKLTRRFLERLLDAREADLSIRQMASLEDTKLYAEDTCAGLIYLSLETLGVRDDASDEAAHHIGLAWGIANGIRSTIHRAIRSELSIPGDLLSQSHMQYILARLDPEHARDEAKDEAIKNAVHHMAYESSQHLTKARELQDQVPKAGKTALLPAMPVSHYLGRLKEAEFDLFHPSLQPAQTEKTRLVMLSMLARAWWSGKI
;
A
#
# COMPACT_ATOMS: atom_id res chain seq x y z
N ASN A 1 -23.92 12.09 -18.35
CA ASN A 1 -22.45 12.10 -18.48
C ASN A 1 -21.85 12.49 -17.14
N LYS A 2 -21.03 11.65 -16.49
CA LYS A 2 -20.32 12.04 -15.25
C LYS A 2 -18.97 12.66 -15.62
N LYS A 3 -18.77 13.93 -15.30
CA LYS A 3 -17.60 14.72 -15.70
C LYS A 3 -16.48 14.54 -14.68
N LEU A 4 -15.61 13.56 -14.90
CA LEU A 4 -14.46 13.27 -14.03
C LEU A 4 -13.47 14.45 -13.97
N THR A 5 -12.79 14.58 -12.83
CA THR A 5 -11.77 15.61 -12.59
C THR A 5 -10.46 15.21 -13.25
N ARG A 6 -10.26 15.73 -14.47
CA ARG A 6 -9.09 15.48 -15.33
C ARG A 6 -7.75 15.58 -14.59
N ARG A 7 -7.60 16.51 -13.63
CA ARG A 7 -6.35 16.69 -12.87
C ARG A 7 -5.93 15.46 -12.04
N PHE A 8 -6.86 14.65 -11.53
CA PHE A 8 -6.48 13.41 -10.83
C PHE A 8 -5.87 12.38 -11.79
N LEU A 9 -6.36 12.32 -13.04
CA LEU A 9 -5.79 11.47 -14.08
C LEU A 9 -4.44 11.99 -14.57
N GLU A 10 -4.28 13.32 -14.71
CA GLU A 10 -2.99 13.94 -15.04
C GLU A 10 -1.93 13.63 -13.97
N ARG A 11 -2.19 13.94 -12.70
CA ARG A 11 -1.27 13.62 -11.58
C ARG A 11 -0.86 12.16 -11.54
N LEU A 12 -1.81 11.24 -11.77
CA LEU A 12 -1.53 9.81 -11.83
C LEU A 12 -0.59 9.44 -12.98
N LEU A 13 -0.77 10.02 -14.16
CA LEU A 13 0.08 9.78 -15.32
C LEU A 13 1.48 10.36 -15.11
N ASP A 14 1.56 11.63 -14.67
CA ASP A 14 2.82 12.33 -14.39
C ASP A 14 3.67 11.58 -13.35
N ALA A 15 3.05 11.14 -12.25
CA ALA A 15 3.71 10.35 -11.21
C ALA A 15 4.14 8.95 -11.69
N ARG A 16 3.38 8.32 -12.61
CA ARG A 16 3.73 7.03 -13.20
C ARG A 16 4.84 7.13 -14.24
N GLU A 17 4.96 8.25 -14.96
CA GLU A 17 6.06 8.50 -15.88
C GLU A 17 7.36 8.75 -15.11
N ALA A 18 7.32 9.53 -14.03
CA ALA A 18 8.48 9.76 -13.16
C ALA A 18 8.99 8.46 -12.52
N ASP A 19 8.09 7.61 -12.02
CA ASP A 19 8.36 6.31 -11.37
C ASP A 19 9.19 5.34 -12.25
N LEU A 20 9.08 5.43 -13.59
CA LEU A 20 9.92 4.65 -14.52
C LEU A 20 11.42 4.92 -14.37
N SER A 21 11.80 6.09 -13.83
CA SER A 21 13.19 6.46 -13.55
C SER A 21 13.60 6.26 -12.08
N ILE A 22 12.64 6.00 -11.18
CA ILE A 22 12.88 5.99 -9.72
C ILE A 22 13.19 4.57 -9.23
N ARG A 23 14.48 4.28 -9.01
CA ARG A 23 14.93 3.01 -8.43
C ARG A 23 14.58 2.86 -6.95
N GLN A 24 14.47 3.96 -6.21
CA GLN A 24 14.11 4.02 -4.79
C GLN A 24 13.56 5.41 -4.46
N MET A 25 12.50 5.50 -3.64
CA MET A 25 12.02 6.78 -3.11
C MET A 25 13.02 7.31 -2.05
N ALA A 26 13.25 8.62 -2.01
CA ALA A 26 14.20 9.19 -1.06
C ALA A 26 13.66 9.10 0.39
N SER A 27 12.38 9.40 0.60
CA SER A 27 11.72 9.39 1.91
C SER A 27 10.39 8.64 1.97
N LEU A 28 9.93 8.36 3.19
CA LEU A 28 8.56 7.88 3.44
C LEU A 28 7.51 8.95 3.05
N GLU A 29 7.87 10.24 3.05
CA GLU A 29 6.97 11.30 2.60
C GLU A 29 6.82 11.31 1.08
N ASP A 30 7.89 11.13 0.32
CA ASP A 30 7.81 10.95 -1.15
C ASP A 30 6.93 9.75 -1.53
N THR A 31 7.02 8.68 -0.74
CA THR A 31 6.18 7.49 -0.89
C THR A 31 4.70 7.79 -0.65
N LYS A 32 4.38 8.71 0.27
CA LYS A 32 3.01 9.20 0.49
C LYS A 32 2.56 10.18 -0.61
N LEU A 33 3.41 11.07 -1.09
CA LEU A 33 3.07 11.96 -2.22
C LEU A 33 2.75 11.16 -3.49
N TYR A 34 3.57 10.17 -3.83
CA TYR A 34 3.31 9.23 -4.93
C TYR A 34 2.04 8.37 -4.70
N ALA A 35 1.75 8.02 -3.45
CA ALA A 35 0.52 7.31 -3.08
C ALA A 35 -0.74 8.18 -3.25
N GLU A 36 -0.64 9.47 -2.93
CA GLU A 36 -1.71 10.44 -3.15
C GLU A 36 -1.97 10.61 -4.66
N ASP A 37 -0.93 10.88 -5.45
CA ASP A 37 -1.04 11.08 -6.91
C ASP A 37 -1.59 9.83 -7.64
N THR A 38 -1.16 8.61 -7.24
CA THR A 38 -1.50 7.39 -7.98
C THR A 38 -2.61 6.53 -7.36
N CYS A 39 -2.72 6.47 -6.03
CA CYS A 39 -3.61 5.54 -5.35
C CYS A 39 -4.86 6.24 -4.80
N ALA A 40 -4.71 7.39 -4.14
CA ALA A 40 -5.86 8.23 -3.79
C ALA A 40 -6.55 8.78 -5.05
N GLY A 41 -5.75 9.20 -6.05
CA GLY A 41 -6.22 9.58 -7.40
C GLY A 41 -7.23 8.62 -8.03
N LEU A 42 -6.99 7.30 -7.93
CA LEU A 42 -7.94 6.29 -8.42
C LEU A 42 -9.22 6.21 -7.59
N ILE A 43 -9.15 6.44 -6.29
CA ILE A 43 -10.30 6.38 -5.38
C ILE A 43 -11.18 7.63 -5.54
N TYR A 44 -10.59 8.83 -5.66
CA TYR A 44 -11.32 10.06 -6.00
C TYR A 44 -12.10 9.88 -7.31
N LEU A 45 -11.41 9.45 -8.38
CA LEU A 45 -12.06 9.17 -9.67
C LEU A 45 -13.15 8.08 -9.53
N SER A 46 -12.97 7.09 -8.67
CA SER A 46 -13.98 6.06 -8.40
C SER A 46 -15.22 6.65 -7.72
N LEU A 47 -15.06 7.49 -6.69
CA LEU A 47 -16.15 8.22 -6.04
C LEU A 47 -16.91 9.09 -7.05
N GLU A 48 -16.21 9.77 -7.96
CA GLU A 48 -16.82 10.55 -9.03
C GLU A 48 -17.61 9.69 -10.03
N THR A 49 -17.15 8.47 -10.37
CA THR A 49 -17.97 7.53 -11.18
C THR A 49 -19.22 7.05 -10.44
N LEU A 50 -19.20 7.01 -9.11
CA LEU A 50 -20.37 6.72 -8.26
C LEU A 50 -21.27 7.95 -8.13
N GLY A 51 -20.72 9.15 -8.30
CA GLY A 51 -21.44 10.44 -8.20
C GLY A 51 -21.35 11.07 -6.80
N VAL A 52 -20.34 10.66 -6.02
CA VAL A 52 -20.02 11.17 -4.70
C VAL A 52 -18.89 12.20 -4.85
N ARG A 53 -19.03 13.35 -4.17
CA ARG A 53 -18.13 14.52 -4.21
C ARG A 53 -18.41 15.36 -2.97
N ASP A 54 -17.73 15.01 -1.89
CA ASP A 54 -17.83 15.66 -0.58
C ASP A 54 -16.55 15.41 0.21
N ASP A 55 -16.17 16.39 1.03
CA ASP A 55 -14.86 16.46 1.66
C ASP A 55 -14.56 15.23 2.54
N ALA A 56 -15.57 14.66 3.21
CA ALA A 56 -15.42 13.46 4.03
C ALA A 56 -15.17 12.19 3.21
N SER A 57 -15.75 12.09 2.01
CA SER A 57 -15.46 11.00 1.07
C SER A 57 -14.06 11.11 0.47
N ASP A 58 -13.63 12.33 0.14
CA ASP A 58 -12.27 12.57 -0.36
C ASP A 58 -11.22 12.40 0.76
N GLU A 59 -11.47 12.82 2.01
CA GLU A 59 -10.55 12.56 3.14
C GLU A 59 -10.43 11.05 3.45
N ALA A 60 -11.54 10.29 3.37
CA ALA A 60 -11.50 8.84 3.46
C ALA A 60 -10.71 8.20 2.29
N ALA A 61 -10.86 8.72 1.06
CA ALA A 61 -10.14 8.26 -0.12
C ALA A 61 -8.64 8.57 -0.05
N HIS A 62 -8.25 9.76 0.43
CA HIS A 62 -6.88 10.15 0.75
C HIS A 62 -6.24 9.12 1.68
N HIS A 63 -6.89 8.85 2.82
CA HIS A 63 -6.36 7.91 3.81
C HIS A 63 -6.24 6.47 3.26
N ILE A 64 -7.21 5.96 2.50
CA ILE A 64 -7.09 4.63 1.88
C ILE A 64 -6.02 4.61 0.79
N GLY A 65 -5.89 5.69 0.02
CA GLY A 65 -4.88 5.86 -1.01
C GLY A 65 -3.46 5.82 -0.46
N LEU A 66 -3.19 6.58 0.61
CA LEU A 66 -1.92 6.56 1.34
C LEU A 66 -1.65 5.21 2.03
N ALA A 67 -2.66 4.66 2.71
CA ALA A 67 -2.57 3.35 3.33
C ALA A 67 -2.20 2.27 2.30
N TRP A 68 -2.84 2.28 1.11
CA TRP A 68 -2.39 1.40 0.04
C TRP A 68 -1.01 1.80 -0.44
N GLY A 69 -0.71 3.02 -0.87
CA GLY A 69 0.57 3.35 -1.49
C GLY A 69 1.78 2.78 -0.76
N ILE A 70 1.80 2.94 0.56
CA ILE A 70 2.81 2.36 1.44
C ILE A 70 2.79 0.82 1.38
N ALA A 71 1.66 0.15 1.58
CA ALA A 71 1.56 -1.33 1.53
C ALA A 71 1.65 -1.94 0.12
N ASN A 72 1.25 -1.20 -0.92
CA ASN A 72 1.43 -1.49 -2.34
C ASN A 72 2.96 -1.49 -2.57
N GLY A 73 3.68 -0.53 -1.96
CA GLY A 73 5.13 -0.42 -1.89
C GLY A 73 5.83 -1.55 -1.14
N ILE A 74 5.59 -1.75 0.17
CA ILE A 74 6.27 -2.75 1.02
C ILE A 74 6.36 -4.12 0.31
N ARG A 75 5.23 -4.65 -0.16
CA ARG A 75 5.18 -5.98 -0.78
C ARG A 75 5.88 -6.06 -2.14
N SER A 76 6.08 -4.93 -2.81
CA SER A 76 6.80 -4.89 -4.10
C SER A 76 8.32 -5.01 -3.92
N THR A 77 8.85 -4.77 -2.72
CA THR A 77 10.31 -4.73 -2.43
C THR A 77 11.04 -5.96 -2.94
N ILE A 78 10.62 -7.18 -2.56
CA ILE A 78 11.28 -8.43 -2.98
C ILE A 78 11.18 -8.66 -4.50
N HIS A 79 10.05 -8.27 -5.13
CA HIS A 79 9.88 -8.40 -6.58
C HIS A 79 10.70 -7.38 -7.38
N ARG A 80 10.86 -6.16 -6.85
CA ARG A 80 11.67 -5.08 -7.46
C ARG A 80 13.17 -5.29 -7.23
N ALA A 81 13.56 -5.91 -6.11
CA ALA A 81 14.94 -6.23 -5.80
C ALA A 81 15.62 -7.08 -6.90
N ILE A 82 14.87 -7.93 -7.60
CA ILE A 82 15.31 -8.70 -8.77
C ILE A 82 15.83 -7.80 -9.92
N ARG A 83 15.37 -6.54 -10.00
CA ARG A 83 15.79 -5.51 -10.97
C ARG A 83 16.78 -4.49 -10.39
N SER A 84 17.30 -4.73 -9.18
CA SER A 84 18.07 -3.75 -8.40
C SER A 84 17.32 -2.43 -8.18
N GLU A 85 16.01 -2.54 -7.94
CA GLU A 85 15.09 -1.49 -7.52
C GLU A 85 14.55 -1.83 -6.12
N LEU A 86 14.27 -0.85 -5.27
CA LEU A 86 13.81 -1.08 -3.90
C LEU A 86 12.68 -0.11 -3.52
N SER A 87 11.67 -0.61 -2.80
CA SER A 87 10.49 0.17 -2.39
C SER A 87 10.47 0.58 -0.93
N ILE A 88 11.50 0.21 -0.15
CA ILE A 88 11.75 0.83 1.15
C ILE A 88 12.47 2.17 0.89
N PRO A 89 11.98 3.30 1.43
CA PRO A 89 12.64 4.59 1.35
C PRO A 89 14.10 4.63 1.85
N GLY A 90 14.87 5.58 1.32
CA GLY A 90 16.28 5.78 1.67
C GLY A 90 16.55 6.43 3.03
N ASP A 91 15.56 7.13 3.60
CA ASP A 91 15.59 7.67 4.97
C ASP A 91 15.44 6.59 6.04
N LEU A 92 14.81 5.46 5.73
CA LEU A 92 14.60 4.34 6.66
C LEU A 92 15.77 3.35 6.72
N LEU A 93 16.58 3.23 5.66
CA LEU A 93 17.66 2.23 5.56
C LEU A 93 18.87 2.76 4.79
N SER A 94 20.06 2.63 5.39
CA SER A 94 21.32 2.97 4.73
C SER A 94 21.66 2.04 3.56
N GLN A 95 22.51 2.49 2.65
CA GLN A 95 22.90 1.75 1.44
C GLN A 95 23.44 0.33 1.72
N SER A 96 24.07 0.08 2.87
CA SER A 96 24.55 -1.26 3.25
C SER A 96 23.42 -2.24 3.62
N HIS A 97 22.31 -1.75 4.17
CA HIS A 97 21.10 -2.54 4.34
C HIS A 97 20.43 -2.82 2.99
N MET A 98 20.38 -1.81 2.11
CA MET A 98 19.79 -1.97 0.77
C MET A 98 20.56 -3.01 -0.08
N GLN A 99 21.89 -2.97 -0.05
CA GLN A 99 22.72 -4.01 -0.69
C GLN A 99 22.51 -5.39 -0.07
N TYR A 100 22.35 -5.48 1.25
CA TYR A 100 22.03 -6.74 1.92
C TYR A 100 20.64 -7.29 1.55
N ILE A 101 19.60 -6.44 1.34
CA ILE A 101 18.30 -6.91 0.82
C ILE A 101 18.47 -7.60 -0.54
N LEU A 102 19.29 -7.02 -1.43
CA LEU A 102 19.56 -7.61 -2.76
C LEU A 102 20.30 -8.94 -2.64
N ALA A 103 21.33 -9.01 -1.79
CA ALA A 103 22.11 -10.23 -1.57
C ALA A 103 21.29 -11.34 -0.90
N ARG A 104 20.40 -10.97 0.03
CA ARG A 104 19.53 -11.88 0.81
C ARG A 104 18.37 -12.46 -0.01
N LEU A 105 18.23 -12.09 -1.29
CA LEU A 105 17.41 -12.84 -2.26
C LEU A 105 17.98 -14.24 -2.54
N ASP A 106 19.30 -14.42 -2.40
CA ASP A 106 19.93 -15.74 -2.42
C ASP A 106 19.70 -16.44 -1.07
N PRO A 107 19.03 -17.61 -1.02
CA PRO A 107 18.82 -18.37 0.21
C PRO A 107 20.12 -18.73 0.93
N GLU A 108 21.21 -18.97 0.18
CA GLU A 108 22.52 -19.38 0.70
C GLU A 108 23.33 -18.19 1.27
N HIS A 109 22.91 -16.93 1.03
CA HIS A 109 23.58 -15.77 1.57
C HIS A 109 23.51 -15.75 3.11
N ALA A 110 24.67 -15.58 3.76
CA ALA A 110 24.78 -15.59 5.23
C ALA A 110 23.82 -14.59 5.89
N ARG A 111 23.22 -14.98 7.02
CA ARG A 111 22.40 -14.07 7.85
C ARG A 111 23.30 -13.02 8.49
N ASP A 112 22.79 -11.79 8.52
CA ASP A 112 23.28 -10.72 9.39
C ASP A 112 22.10 -10.28 10.26
N GLU A 113 22.07 -10.75 11.51
CA GLU A 113 20.94 -10.54 12.42
C GLU A 113 20.69 -9.05 12.70
N ALA A 114 21.75 -8.23 12.75
CA ALA A 114 21.62 -6.79 12.96
C ALA A 114 20.97 -6.10 11.75
N LYS A 115 21.33 -6.52 10.52
CA LYS A 115 20.68 -6.01 9.30
C LYS A 115 19.25 -6.55 9.12
N ASP A 116 19.00 -7.80 9.47
CA ASP A 116 17.65 -8.40 9.44
C ASP A 116 16.70 -7.62 10.35
N GLU A 117 17.10 -7.34 11.60
CA GLU A 117 16.31 -6.55 12.53
C GLU A 117 16.17 -5.07 12.09
N ALA A 118 17.21 -4.47 11.49
CA ALA A 118 17.07 -3.13 10.92
C ALA A 118 16.02 -3.08 9.79
N ILE A 119 15.98 -4.10 8.91
CA ILE A 119 14.98 -4.23 7.85
C ILE A 119 13.58 -4.43 8.44
N LYS A 120 13.41 -5.34 9.40
CA LYS A 120 12.13 -5.53 10.11
C LYS A 120 11.63 -4.23 10.74
N ASN A 121 12.52 -3.45 11.38
CA ASN A 121 12.15 -2.17 12.00
C ASN A 121 11.70 -1.11 10.97
N ALA A 122 12.41 -0.99 9.83
CA ALA A 122 11.98 -0.12 8.74
C ALA A 122 10.62 -0.53 8.16
N VAL A 123 10.40 -1.83 7.97
CA VAL A 123 9.15 -2.41 7.44
C VAL A 123 8.01 -2.27 8.43
N HIS A 124 8.27 -2.44 9.73
CA HIS A 124 7.33 -2.15 10.82
C HIS A 124 6.93 -0.67 10.83
N HIS A 125 7.87 0.26 10.65
CA HIS A 125 7.57 1.70 10.59
C HIS A 125 6.64 2.03 9.40
N MET A 126 6.93 1.52 8.21
CA MET A 126 6.03 1.65 7.05
C MET A 126 4.65 1.00 7.30
N ALA A 127 4.62 -0.20 7.89
CA ALA A 127 3.37 -0.90 8.19
C ALA A 127 2.53 -0.18 9.26
N TYR A 128 3.19 0.48 10.22
CA TYR A 128 2.55 1.31 11.24
C TYR A 128 1.90 2.54 10.61
N GLU A 129 2.62 3.33 9.80
CA GLU A 129 2.06 4.50 9.08
C GLU A 129 0.87 4.07 8.20
N SER A 130 1.03 3.01 7.40
CA SER A 130 -0.05 2.42 6.59
C SER A 130 -1.28 2.03 7.44
N SER A 131 -1.07 1.51 8.65
CA SER A 131 -2.14 1.18 9.60
C SER A 131 -2.83 2.41 10.20
N GLN A 132 -2.08 3.48 10.51
CA GLN A 132 -2.64 4.75 10.99
C GLN A 132 -3.59 5.36 9.96
N HIS A 133 -3.22 5.33 8.68
CA HIS A 133 -4.09 5.79 7.60
C HIS A 133 -5.36 4.91 7.46
N LEU A 134 -5.27 3.58 7.60
CA LEU A 134 -6.47 2.72 7.64
C LEU A 134 -7.41 3.06 8.82
N THR A 135 -6.87 3.40 9.99
CA THR A 135 -7.69 3.77 11.16
C THR A 135 -8.49 5.04 10.89
N LYS A 136 -7.84 6.10 10.38
CA LYS A 136 -8.50 7.36 10.01
C LYS A 136 -9.59 7.18 8.95
N ALA A 137 -9.31 6.39 7.91
CA ALA A 137 -10.32 6.02 6.91
C ALA A 137 -11.53 5.27 7.53
N ARG A 138 -11.29 4.42 8.55
CA ARG A 138 -12.33 3.67 9.27
C ARG A 138 -13.16 4.56 10.21
N GLU A 139 -12.60 5.65 10.72
CA GLU A 139 -13.30 6.67 11.51
C GLU A 139 -14.19 7.55 10.63
N LEU A 140 -13.69 7.96 9.45
CA LEU A 140 -14.42 8.74 8.46
C LEU A 140 -15.51 7.93 7.73
N GLN A 141 -15.40 6.61 7.67
CA GLN A 141 -16.19 5.76 6.78
C GLN A 141 -17.71 5.96 6.84
N ASP A 142 -18.27 6.27 8.02
CA ASP A 142 -19.72 6.35 8.23
C ASP A 142 -20.29 7.74 7.90
N GLN A 143 -19.42 8.69 7.56
CA GLN A 143 -19.77 9.95 6.89
C GLN A 143 -19.91 9.77 5.36
N VAL A 144 -19.18 8.81 4.78
CA VAL A 144 -19.19 8.52 3.33
C VAL A 144 -20.56 7.99 2.88
N PRO A 145 -21.23 8.62 1.90
CA PRO A 145 -22.53 8.18 1.41
C PRO A 145 -22.54 6.71 0.96
N LYS A 146 -23.67 6.01 1.16
CA LYS A 146 -23.82 4.58 0.83
C LYS A 146 -23.42 4.23 -0.61
N ALA A 147 -23.59 5.17 -1.55
CA ALA A 147 -23.13 5.00 -2.94
C ALA A 147 -21.59 4.93 -3.07
N GLY A 148 -20.86 5.74 -2.28
CA GLY A 148 -19.41 5.86 -2.31
C GLY A 148 -18.66 4.76 -1.57
N LYS A 149 -19.29 4.09 -0.59
CA LYS A 149 -18.73 2.98 0.20
C LYS A 149 -18.02 1.88 -0.64
N THR A 150 -18.44 1.67 -1.89
CA THR A 150 -17.79 0.70 -2.80
C THR A 150 -16.43 1.15 -3.34
N ALA A 151 -16.16 2.46 -3.47
CA ALA A 151 -14.84 2.97 -3.81
C ALA A 151 -13.82 2.78 -2.68
N LEU A 152 -14.28 2.61 -1.43
CA LEU A 152 -13.42 2.40 -0.25
C LEU A 152 -12.91 0.95 -0.11
N LEU A 153 -13.41 0.01 -0.93
CA LEU A 153 -13.05 -1.42 -0.86
C LEU A 153 -11.54 -1.74 -1.04
N PRO A 154 -10.68 -0.90 -1.68
CA PRO A 154 -9.22 -1.07 -1.64
C PRO A 154 -8.59 -1.08 -0.24
N ALA A 155 -9.30 -0.63 0.81
CA ALA A 155 -8.86 -0.79 2.20
C ALA A 155 -8.75 -2.27 2.63
N MET A 156 -9.59 -3.15 2.08
CA MET A 156 -9.65 -4.57 2.47
C MET A 156 -8.37 -5.38 2.14
N PRO A 157 -7.81 -5.35 0.91
CA PRO A 157 -6.54 -6.03 0.63
C PRO A 157 -5.35 -5.43 1.38
N VAL A 158 -5.37 -4.13 1.67
CA VAL A 158 -4.34 -3.46 2.49
C VAL A 158 -4.38 -4.00 3.92
N SER A 159 -5.56 -3.98 4.55
CA SER A 159 -5.77 -4.50 5.91
C SER A 159 -5.38 -5.98 6.03
N HIS A 160 -5.74 -6.82 5.04
CA HIS A 160 -5.35 -8.22 5.02
C HIS A 160 -3.83 -8.42 4.89
N TYR A 161 -3.16 -7.62 4.04
CA TYR A 161 -1.71 -7.70 3.86
C TYR A 161 -0.94 -7.25 5.11
N LEU A 162 -1.36 -6.16 5.76
CA LEU A 162 -0.74 -5.68 7.00
C LEU A 162 -0.91 -6.69 8.15
N GLY A 163 -2.05 -7.39 8.21
CA GLY A 163 -2.25 -8.51 9.14
C GLY A 163 -1.21 -9.62 8.95
N ARG A 164 -1.06 -10.13 7.71
CA ARG A 164 -0.05 -11.15 7.38
C ARG A 164 1.39 -10.68 7.60
N LEU A 165 1.68 -9.40 7.39
CA LEU A 165 2.99 -8.81 7.62
C LEU A 165 3.32 -8.75 9.13
N LYS A 166 2.34 -8.48 9.98
CA LYS A 166 2.46 -8.57 11.45
C LYS A 166 2.59 -10.02 11.93
N GLU A 167 1.84 -10.95 11.35
CA GLU A 167 1.97 -12.40 11.61
C GLU A 167 3.34 -12.97 11.22
N ALA A 168 4.01 -12.33 10.26
CA ALA A 168 5.38 -12.64 9.81
C ALA A 168 6.47 -11.83 10.55
N GLU A 169 6.15 -11.18 11.67
CA GLU A 169 7.07 -10.34 12.46
C GLU A 169 7.84 -9.30 11.61
N PHE A 170 7.19 -8.78 10.56
CA PHE A 170 7.71 -7.81 9.60
C PHE A 170 8.90 -8.30 8.75
N ASP A 171 9.22 -9.60 8.75
CA ASP A 171 10.21 -10.21 7.86
C ASP A 171 9.67 -10.31 6.42
N LEU A 172 10.25 -9.53 5.50
CA LEU A 172 9.90 -9.51 4.08
C LEU A 172 10.19 -10.83 3.34
N PHE A 173 11.15 -11.61 3.84
CA PHE A 173 11.57 -12.87 3.23
C PHE A 173 10.68 -14.05 3.68
N HIS A 174 9.82 -13.83 4.68
CA HIS A 174 9.02 -14.87 5.30
C HIS A 174 8.09 -15.60 4.29
N PRO A 175 8.12 -16.94 4.19
CA PRO A 175 7.37 -17.69 3.18
C PRO A 175 5.86 -17.46 3.18
N SER A 176 5.24 -17.07 4.32
CA SER A 176 3.81 -16.78 4.39
C SER A 176 3.38 -15.55 3.58
N LEU A 177 4.31 -14.68 3.18
CA LEU A 177 4.04 -13.48 2.37
C LEU A 177 4.05 -13.75 0.86
N GLN A 178 4.64 -14.86 0.42
CA GLN A 178 4.91 -15.13 -1.00
C GLN A 178 3.63 -15.49 -1.81
N PRO A 179 3.62 -15.29 -3.15
CA PRO A 179 2.41 -15.46 -3.98
C PRO A 179 1.84 -16.90 -4.07
N ALA A 180 2.58 -17.93 -3.65
CA ALA A 180 2.20 -19.34 -3.78
C ALA A 180 0.87 -19.71 -3.05
N GLN A 181 0.37 -18.87 -2.15
CA GLN A 181 -0.88 -19.12 -1.40
C GLN A 181 -2.15 -18.52 -2.06
N THR A 182 -2.04 -17.98 -3.28
CA THR A 182 -3.03 -17.11 -3.93
C THR A 182 -4.48 -17.62 -3.94
N GLU A 183 -4.75 -18.92 -4.09
CA GLU A 183 -6.13 -19.42 -4.14
C GLU A 183 -6.89 -19.25 -2.82
N LYS A 184 -6.24 -19.57 -1.69
CA LYS A 184 -6.81 -19.30 -0.36
C LYS A 184 -7.00 -17.80 -0.14
N THR A 185 -6.04 -16.98 -0.58
CA THR A 185 -6.15 -15.51 -0.53
C THR A 185 -7.35 -15.00 -1.33
N ARG A 186 -7.63 -15.54 -2.54
CA ARG A 186 -8.79 -15.14 -3.35
C ARG A 186 -10.12 -15.42 -2.65
N LEU A 187 -10.28 -16.59 -2.03
CA LEU A 187 -11.50 -16.94 -1.29
C LEU A 187 -11.67 -16.08 -0.03
N VAL A 188 -10.58 -15.83 0.72
CA VAL A 188 -10.58 -14.90 1.87
C VAL A 188 -10.98 -13.50 1.42
N MET A 189 -10.37 -12.97 0.35
CA MET A 189 -10.69 -11.66 -0.22
C MET A 189 -12.15 -11.53 -0.64
N LEU A 190 -12.70 -12.53 -1.34
CA LEU A 190 -14.13 -12.55 -1.70
C LEU A 190 -15.04 -12.55 -0.47
N SER A 191 -14.68 -13.30 0.58
CA SER A 191 -15.42 -13.31 1.84
C SER A 191 -15.35 -11.96 2.59
N MET A 192 -14.20 -11.27 2.53
CA MET A 192 -14.01 -9.95 3.14
C MET A 192 -14.81 -8.89 2.38
N LEU A 193 -14.79 -8.90 1.05
CA LEU A 193 -15.59 -8.01 0.21
C LEU A 193 -17.10 -8.25 0.41
N ALA A 194 -17.54 -9.50 0.51
CA ALA A 194 -18.94 -9.83 0.80
C ALA A 194 -19.39 -9.33 2.19
N ARG A 195 -18.55 -9.47 3.22
CA ARG A 195 -18.81 -8.91 4.57
C ARG A 195 -18.84 -7.38 4.56
N ALA A 196 -17.92 -6.74 3.84
CA ALA A 196 -17.87 -5.28 3.71
C ALA A 196 -19.11 -4.73 2.99
N TRP A 197 -19.52 -5.38 1.90
CA TRP A 197 -20.73 -5.03 1.15
C TRP A 197 -22.02 -5.22 1.97
N TRP A 198 -22.11 -6.30 2.76
CA TRP A 198 -23.27 -6.56 3.62
C TRP A 198 -23.36 -5.63 4.83
N SER A 199 -22.23 -5.30 5.46
CA SER A 199 -22.17 -4.44 6.65
C SER A 199 -22.09 -2.94 6.35
N GLY A 200 -21.70 -2.57 5.13
CA GLY A 200 -21.35 -1.20 4.77
C GLY A 200 -20.06 -0.69 5.43
N LYS A 201 -19.22 -1.58 5.99
CA LYS A 201 -18.01 -1.23 6.73
C LYS A 201 -16.72 -1.79 6.15
N ILE A 202 -15.63 -1.06 6.35
CA ILE A 202 -14.23 -1.38 5.99
C ILE A 202 -13.34 -1.47 7.23
#